data_AF-I6T963-F1
#
_entry.id   AF-I6T963-F1
#
_cell.length_a   1.000
_cell.length_b   1.000
_cell.length_c   1.000
_cell.angle_alpha   90.00
_cell.angle_beta   90.00
_cell.angle_gamma   90.00
#
_symmetry.space_group_name_H-M   'P 1'
#
loop_
_entity.id
_entity.type
_entity.pdbx_description
1 polymer ?
#
loop_
_entity_poly.entity_id
_entity_poly.type
_entity_poly.pdbx_seq_one_letter_code
_entity_poly.pdbx_strand_id
1 'polypeptide(L)'
;MVRPQEVTAPKEKIEILKILEDGTQTKKGYSVALVKWSGKTAIALRWDGDSLQEKGFPVTVNGYHPAWFVLPDRLTDLYSRDYREYQESIRFITSSDQKE
;
A
#
# COMPACT_ATOMS: atom_id res chain seq x y z
N MET A 1 14.75 5.44 6.54
CA MET A 1 13.44 5.43 5.85
C MET A 1 12.70 4.18 6.28
N VAL A 2 11.40 4.27 6.59
CA VAL A 2 10.65 3.11 7.09
C VAL A 2 10.13 2.26 5.94
N ARG A 3 10.33 0.93 6.01
CA ARG A 3 9.82 0.00 5.00
C ARG A 3 8.31 -0.13 5.11
N PRO A 4 7.55 -0.19 4.00
CA PRO A 4 6.09 -0.23 4.04
C PRO A 4 5.54 -1.40 4.86
N GLN A 5 6.21 -2.55 4.83
CA GLN A 5 5.84 -3.77 5.57
C GLN A 5 5.93 -3.59 7.10
N GLU A 6 6.65 -2.58 7.60
CA GLU A 6 6.83 -2.30 9.03
C GLU A 6 5.84 -1.25 9.55
N VAL A 7 5.08 -0.60 8.67
CA VAL A 7 4.13 0.47 8.98
C VAL A 7 2.84 -0.13 9.52
N THR A 8 2.84 -0.46 10.81
CA THR A 8 1.71 -1.17 11.46
C THR A 8 0.86 -0.28 12.34
N ALA A 9 1.06 1.05 12.34
CA ALA A 9 0.30 1.95 13.20
C ALA A 9 -0.99 2.45 12.52
N PRO A 10 -2.10 2.60 13.28
CA PRO A 10 -2.30 2.11 14.66
C PRO A 10 -2.50 0.59 14.71
N LYS A 11 -1.73 -0.09 15.59
CA LYS A 11 -1.57 -1.55 15.62
C LYS A 11 -2.87 -2.31 15.81
N GLU A 12 -3.80 -1.74 16.54
CA GLU A 12 -5.09 -2.33 16.86
C GLU A 12 -6.13 -2.25 15.72
N LYS A 13 -5.87 -1.44 14.67
CA LYS A 13 -6.84 -1.23 13.59
C LYS A 13 -6.38 -1.71 12.22
N ILE A 14 -5.07 -1.85 12.01
CA ILE A 14 -4.50 -2.17 10.70
C ILE A 14 -3.73 -3.49 10.70
N GLU A 15 -4.03 -4.30 9.70
CA GLU A 15 -3.28 -5.51 9.36
C GLU A 15 -2.88 -5.40 7.88
N ILE A 16 -1.58 -5.52 7.58
CA ILE A 16 -1.10 -5.49 6.20
C ILE A 16 -1.26 -6.89 5.60
N LEU A 17 -2.05 -7.00 4.53
CA LEU A 17 -2.26 -8.26 3.83
C LEU A 17 -1.25 -8.45 2.69
N LYS A 18 -1.01 -7.38 1.92
CA LYS A 18 -0.06 -7.39 0.79
C LYS A 18 0.41 -5.97 0.47
N ILE A 19 1.70 -5.81 0.18
CA ILE A 19 2.21 -4.58 -0.45
C ILE A 19 2.01 -4.71 -1.97
N LEU A 20 1.29 -3.76 -2.56
CA LEU A 20 0.97 -3.72 -3.99
C LEU A 20 2.00 -2.87 -4.75
N GLU A 21 2.52 -1.82 -4.10
CA GLU A 21 3.60 -0.96 -4.58
C GLU A 21 4.50 -0.62 -3.40
N ASP A 22 5.81 -0.84 -3.55
CA ASP A 22 6.83 -0.50 -2.56
C ASP A 22 7.70 0.65 -3.09
N GLY A 23 7.30 1.88 -2.77
CA GLY A 23 7.97 3.11 -3.20
C GLY A 23 9.39 3.26 -2.68
N THR A 24 9.75 2.57 -1.60
CA THR A 24 11.11 2.55 -1.06
C THR A 24 12.07 1.79 -1.96
N GLN A 25 11.54 0.84 -2.76
CA GLN A 25 12.30 0.08 -3.76
C GLN A 25 12.18 0.69 -5.15
N THR A 26 10.96 1.09 -5.54
CA THR A 26 10.69 1.63 -6.89
C THR A 26 11.06 3.10 -7.06
N LYS A 27 11.43 3.78 -5.97
CA LYS A 27 11.77 5.23 -5.91
C LYS A 27 10.63 6.16 -6.35
N LYS A 28 9.39 5.68 -6.35
CA LYS A 28 8.20 6.49 -6.65
C LYS A 28 7.83 7.45 -5.52
N GLY A 29 8.40 7.26 -4.33
CA GLY A 29 8.13 8.11 -3.16
C GLY A 29 6.81 7.83 -2.45
N TYR A 30 6.06 6.81 -2.89
CA TYR A 30 4.83 6.37 -2.24
C TYR A 30 4.68 4.86 -2.29
N SER A 31 3.97 4.32 -1.31
CA SER A 31 3.67 2.90 -1.21
C SER A 31 2.17 2.67 -1.13
N VAL A 32 1.73 1.52 -1.64
CA VAL A 32 0.32 1.10 -1.66
C VAL A 32 0.23 -0.31 -1.08
N ALA A 33 -0.74 -0.52 -0.19
CA ALA A 33 -1.00 -1.80 0.44
C ALA A 33 -2.47 -2.19 0.36
N LEU A 34 -2.70 -3.50 0.25
CA LEU A 34 -3.95 -4.13 0.62
C LEU A 34 -3.89 -4.42 2.12
N VAL A 35 -4.86 -3.91 2.87
CA VAL A 35 -4.91 -4.02 4.33
C VAL A 35 -6.27 -4.51 4.80
N LYS A 36 -6.33 -4.96 6.05
CA LYS A 36 -7.57 -5.07 6.80
C LYS A 36 -7.63 -3.89 7.77
N TRP A 37 -8.61 -3.02 7.58
CA TRP A 37 -8.87 -1.87 8.44
C TRP A 37 -10.17 -2.10 9.21
N SER A 38 -10.10 -2.18 10.54
CA SER A 38 -11.25 -2.46 11.42
C SER A 38 -12.10 -3.65 10.93
N GLY A 39 -11.44 -4.71 10.48
CA GLY A 39 -12.08 -5.94 10.02
C GLY A 39 -12.45 -5.99 8.54
N LYS A 40 -12.42 -4.87 7.81
CA LYS A 40 -12.75 -4.81 6.38
C LYS A 40 -11.50 -4.70 5.52
N THR A 41 -11.50 -5.39 4.38
CA THR A 41 -10.44 -5.24 3.38
C THR A 41 -10.51 -3.86 2.74
N ALA A 42 -9.36 -3.16 2.66
CA ALA A 42 -9.26 -1.84 2.07
C ALA A 42 -7.93 -1.63 1.36
N ILE A 43 -7.87 -0.64 0.48
CA ILE A 43 -6.61 -0.12 -0.07
C ILE A 43 -6.12 1.00 0.83
N ALA A 44 -4.81 1.01 1.07
CA ALA A 44 -4.17 2.06 1.85
C ALA A 44 -2.94 2.60 1.13
N LEU A 45 -2.71 3.90 1.30
CA LEU A 45 -1.62 4.64 0.66
C LEU A 45 -0.80 5.40 1.70
N ARG A 46 0.49 5.54 1.43
CA ARG A 46 1.38 6.44 2.16
C ARG A 46 2.39 7.07 1.22
N TRP A 47 2.79 8.29 1.53
CA TRP A 47 4.04 8.86 1.07
C TRP A 47 5.17 8.28 1.91
N ASP A 48 6.19 7.77 1.23
CA ASP A 48 7.37 7.24 1.89
C ASP A 48 8.26 8.39 2.39
N GLY A 49 9.05 8.09 3.42
CA GLY A 49 9.99 9.07 3.93
C GLY A 49 11.24 9.15 3.09
N ASP A 50 11.96 10.27 3.21
CA ASP A 50 13.24 10.51 2.57
C ASP A 50 14.33 10.83 3.62
N SER A 51 15.45 11.42 3.19
CA SER A 51 16.56 11.82 4.07
C SER A 51 16.21 12.98 5.01
N LEU A 52 15.22 13.80 4.68
CA LEU A 52 14.77 14.94 5.49
C LEU A 52 13.59 14.58 6.39
N GLN A 53 12.71 13.69 5.93
CA GLN A 53 11.52 13.26 6.62
C GLN A 53 11.39 11.74 6.62
N GLU A 54 12.14 11.07 7.49
CA GLU A 54 12.30 9.61 7.49
C GLU A 54 10.99 8.81 7.55
N LYS A 55 9.99 9.35 8.25
CA LYS A 55 8.72 8.67 8.52
C LYS A 55 7.70 8.79 7.39
N GLY A 56 7.91 9.73 6.46
CA GLY A 56 6.94 10.04 5.41
C GLY A 56 5.61 10.59 5.94
N PHE A 57 4.51 10.29 5.25
CA PHE A 57 3.16 10.75 5.59
C PHE A 57 2.08 9.75 5.14
N PRO A 58 1.01 9.50 5.91
CA PRO A 58 0.71 10.10 7.21
C PRO A 58 1.55 9.52 8.35
N VAL A 59 1.50 10.22 9.47
CA VAL A 59 2.04 9.77 10.76
C VAL A 59 0.91 9.81 11.80
N THR A 60 1.02 9.01 12.86
CA THR A 60 0.07 9.03 13.99
C THR A 60 0.10 10.38 14.70
N VAL A 61 -0.86 10.60 15.62
CA VAL A 61 -0.87 11.77 16.51
C VAL A 61 0.51 11.98 17.13
N ASN A 62 0.95 13.24 17.18
CA ASN A 62 2.28 13.70 17.63
C ASN A 62 3.47 13.19 16.79
N GLY A 63 3.24 12.59 15.61
CA GLY A 63 4.29 12.21 14.66
C GLY A 63 5.14 11.00 15.08
N TYR A 64 4.70 10.22 16.07
CA TYR A 64 5.49 9.11 16.61
C TYR A 64 5.72 7.99 15.60
N HIS A 65 4.66 7.51 14.94
CA HIS A 65 4.74 6.36 14.07
C HIS A 65 4.28 6.67 12.64
N PRO A 66 4.95 6.12 11.62
CA PRO A 66 4.43 6.14 10.27
C PRO A 66 3.10 5.39 10.23
N ALA A 67 2.17 5.88 9.42
CA ALA A 67 0.83 5.32 9.29
C ALA A 67 0.44 5.17 7.82
N TRP A 68 -0.70 4.53 7.61
CA TRP A 68 -1.35 4.43 6.32
C TRP A 68 -2.59 5.33 6.26
N PHE A 69 -2.82 5.96 5.12
CA PHE A 69 -4.11 6.56 4.81
C PHE A 69 -4.98 5.49 4.14
N VAL A 70 -5.97 4.99 4.87
CA VAL A 70 -6.92 4.01 4.34
C VAL A 70 -7.93 4.72 3.45
N LEU A 71 -8.08 4.26 2.22
CA LEU A 71 -9.00 4.85 1.26
C LEU A 71 -10.46 4.60 1.67
N PRO A 72 -11.35 5.60 1.54
CA PRO A 72 -12.80 5.40 1.66
C PRO A 72 -13.30 4.27 0.76
N ASP A 73 -14.32 3.54 1.21
CA ASP A 73 -14.85 2.33 0.56
C ASP A 73 -15.05 2.50 -0.95
N ARG A 74 -15.68 3.60 -1.40
CA ARG A 74 -15.90 3.86 -2.84
C ARG A 74 -14.60 3.96 -3.64
N LEU A 75 -13.56 4.54 -3.07
CA LEU A 75 -12.25 4.64 -3.73
C LEU A 75 -11.52 3.29 -3.69
N THR A 76 -11.65 2.56 -2.58
CA THR A 76 -11.18 1.17 -2.50
C THR A 76 -11.84 0.30 -3.58
N ASP A 77 -13.13 0.43 -3.83
CA ASP A 77 -13.85 -0.37 -4.85
C ASP A 77 -13.36 -0.05 -6.26
N LEU A 78 -13.15 1.23 -6.59
CA LEU A 78 -12.61 1.63 -7.90
C LEU A 78 -11.18 1.10 -8.08
N TYR A 79 -10.30 1.37 -7.12
CA TYR A 79 -8.91 0.92 -7.20
C TYR A 79 -8.76 -0.60 -7.14
N SER A 80 -9.64 -1.31 -6.43
CA SER A 80 -9.59 -2.77 -6.38
C SER A 80 -10.06 -3.42 -7.68
N ARG A 81 -11.00 -2.80 -8.41
CA ARG A 81 -11.37 -3.23 -9.77
C ARG A 81 -10.21 -3.01 -10.72
N ASP A 82 -9.66 -1.79 -10.77
CA ASP A 82 -8.53 -1.46 -11.63
C ASP A 82 -7.31 -2.32 -11.31
N TYR A 83 -7.04 -2.56 -10.02
CA TYR A 83 -5.95 -3.43 -9.58
C TYR A 83 -6.19 -4.90 -9.90
N ARG A 84 -7.43 -5.38 -9.81
CA ARG A 84 -7.78 -6.75 -10.22
C ARG A 84 -7.60 -6.93 -11.72
N GLU A 85 -8.11 -6.01 -12.52
CA GLU A 85 -7.95 -6.03 -13.97
C GLU A 85 -6.47 -5.89 -14.37
N TYR A 86 -5.69 -5.07 -13.66
CA TYR A 86 -4.23 -4.98 -13.82
C TYR A 86 -3.50 -6.27 -13.43
N GLN A 87 -3.87 -6.92 -12.32
CA GLN A 87 -3.29 -8.21 -11.93
C GLN A 87 -3.64 -9.32 -12.94
N GLU A 88 -4.86 -9.31 -13.46
CA GLU A 88 -5.33 -10.24 -14.48
C GLU A 88 -4.59 -10.01 -15.82
N SER A 89 -4.37 -8.75 -16.23
CA SER A 89 -3.65 -8.42 -17.45
C SER A 89 -2.15 -8.75 -17.38
N ILE A 90 -1.48 -8.45 -16.26
CA ILE A 90 -0.08 -8.83 -16.05
C ILE A 90 0.07 -10.35 -16.04
N ARG A 91 -0.83 -11.09 -15.36
CA ARG A 91 -0.82 -12.55 -15.34
C ARG A 91 -1.04 -13.14 -16.74
N PHE A 92 -1.94 -12.55 -17.52
CA PHE A 92 -2.20 -12.99 -18.89
C PHE A 92 -0.95 -12.84 -19.77
N ILE A 93 -0.29 -11.66 -19.73
CA ILE A 93 0.93 -11.39 -20.50
C ILE A 93 2.05 -12.38 -20.10
N THR A 94 2.33 -12.53 -18.81
CA THR A 94 3.42 -13.41 -18.35
C THR A 94 3.15 -14.90 -18.59
N SER A 95 1.88 -15.33 -18.70
CA SER A 95 1.52 -16.70 -19.08
C SER A 95 1.58 -16.96 -20.59
N SER A 96 1.53 -15.89 -21.39
CA SER A 96 1.60 -15.96 -22.85
C SER A 96 3.04 -16.07 -23.35
N ASP A 97 3.99 -15.44 -22.63
CA ASP A 97 5.43 -15.49 -22.92
C ASP A 97 6.11 -16.83 -22.57
N GLN A 98 5.40 -17.76 -21.89
CA GLN A 98 5.92 -19.10 -21.56
C GLN A 98 5.44 -20.20 -22.52
N LYS A 99 4.87 -19.83 -23.67
CA LYS A 99 4.38 -20.77 -24.69
C LYS A 99 5.20 -20.80 -25.99
N GLU A 100 6.38 -20.19 -26.02
CA GLU A 100 7.36 -20.37 -27.10
C GLU A 100 8.58 -21.19 -26.67
#